data_AF-A0A4R6MN09-F1
#
_entry.id   AF-A0A4R6MN09-F1
#
_cell.length_a   1.000
_cell.length_b   1.000
_cell.length_c   1.000
_cell.angle_alpha   90.00
_cell.angle_beta   90.00
_cell.angle_gamma   90.00
#
_symmetry.space_group_name_H-M   'P 1'
#
loop_
_entity.id
_entity.type
_entity.pdbx_description
1 polymer ?
#
loop_
_entity_poly.entity_id
_entity_poly.type
_entity_poly.pdbx_seq_one_letter_code
_entity_poly.pdbx_strand_id
1 'polypeptide(L)'
;MEKISFPPLITELSDNSALYNQWYNESEMKFGNLDAHIIANWMVEVVEPIVEAIVALNTASEKIHEVVKALYLESLKLIGSGMAIRYKDEYKEAWLLMVQIPNLAVKFPIKTISLLHDVLSNLQVHAPEKTIEWCKLVKISCTEIKTIEDFKTVGRIYAWKCGLAHLRIRLKADFDGLSEGLQHTIAKAINVPVNANRFFENPWKNNKAKFEGVQGGFKGMTGFFEEPPLLAQMGEYIFVADSKSSYALFADQFGKVLIPANTVDATDISSNSKRITSLEKWLGRDSNEIDTAAISSVVATRDTLVFTLENSYFIYLYSLGNA
;
A
#
# COMPACT_ATOMS: atom_id res chain seq x y z
N MET A 1 -30.86 11.88 -10.45
CA MET A 1 -30.11 12.36 -9.27
C MET A 1 -30.57 11.48 -8.13
N GLU A 2 -29.71 10.57 -7.69
CA GLU A 2 -30.02 9.76 -6.51
C GLU A 2 -30.05 10.70 -5.31
N LYS A 3 -31.04 10.53 -4.44
CA LYS A 3 -31.22 11.34 -3.24
C LYS A 3 -30.98 10.43 -2.05
N ILE A 4 -30.43 11.01 -0.99
CA ILE A 4 -30.30 10.33 0.30
C ILE A 4 -31.67 9.79 0.69
N SER A 5 -31.75 8.50 1.03
CA SER A 5 -33.02 7.83 1.29
C SER A 5 -33.17 7.41 2.76
N PHE A 6 -32.05 7.28 3.48
CA PHE A 6 -32.03 6.84 4.86
C PHE A 6 -32.47 7.94 5.86
N PRO A 7 -33.62 7.79 6.55
CA PRO A 7 -34.19 8.86 7.37
C PRO A 7 -33.27 9.39 8.49
N PRO A 8 -32.53 8.56 9.26
CA PRO A 8 -31.62 9.07 10.29
C PRO A 8 -30.54 10.01 9.74
N LEU A 9 -30.01 9.72 8.55
CA LEU A 9 -29.03 10.60 7.89
C LEU A 9 -29.67 11.90 7.42
N ILE A 10 -30.89 11.83 6.88
CA ILE A 10 -31.66 13.03 6.47
C ILE A 10 -31.91 13.94 7.68
N THR A 11 -32.35 13.38 8.82
CA THR A 11 -32.59 14.13 10.06
C THR A 11 -31.31 14.79 10.55
N GLU A 12 -30.20 14.05 10.66
CA GLU A 12 -28.90 14.57 11.11
C GLU A 12 -28.41 15.76 10.26
N LEU A 13 -28.49 15.63 8.93
CA LEU A 13 -28.08 16.70 8.01
C LEU A 13 -29.04 17.90 8.05
N SER A 14 -30.33 17.66 8.25
CA SER A 14 -31.35 18.74 8.31
C SER A 14 -31.22 19.56 9.58
N ASP A 15 -31.12 18.88 10.74
CA ASP A 15 -31.04 19.49 12.07
C ASP A 15 -29.76 20.32 12.24
N ASN A 16 -28.67 19.91 11.57
CA ASN A 16 -27.38 20.58 11.60
C ASN A 16 -27.02 21.31 10.30
N SER A 17 -28.01 21.59 9.45
CA SER A 17 -27.80 22.14 8.09
C SER A 17 -26.91 23.39 8.04
N ALA A 18 -27.06 24.31 9.00
CA ALA A 18 -26.23 25.51 9.09
C ALA A 18 -24.74 25.18 9.25
N LEU A 19 -24.41 24.17 10.07
CA LEU A 19 -23.04 23.75 10.34
C LEU A 19 -22.43 23.03 9.13
N TYR A 20 -23.17 22.11 8.51
CA TYR A 20 -22.70 21.40 7.31
C TYR A 20 -22.48 22.37 6.13
N ASN A 21 -23.36 23.37 5.95
CA ASN A 21 -23.18 24.42 4.95
C ASN A 21 -21.96 25.29 5.24
N GLN A 22 -21.66 25.59 6.51
CA GLN A 22 -20.43 26.30 6.87
C GLN A 22 -19.19 25.50 6.44
N TRP A 23 -19.12 24.21 6.76
CA TRP A 23 -17.99 23.37 6.38
C TRP A 23 -17.83 23.17 4.87
N TYR A 24 -18.95 23.11 4.14
CA TYR A 24 -18.96 23.14 2.68
C TYR A 24 -18.30 24.42 2.15
N ASN A 25 -18.75 25.60 2.62
CA ASN A 25 -18.20 26.88 2.20
C ASN A 25 -16.70 27.02 2.53
N GLU A 26 -16.28 26.60 3.72
CA GLU A 26 -14.86 26.58 4.12
C GLU A 26 -14.03 25.66 3.21
N SER A 27 -14.60 24.53 2.80
CA SER A 27 -13.94 23.59 1.89
C SER A 27 -13.87 24.13 0.46
N GLU A 28 -14.92 24.79 -0.02
CA GLU A 28 -14.88 25.47 -1.33
C GLU A 28 -13.83 26.57 -1.37
N MET A 29 -13.70 27.36 -0.31
CA MET A 29 -12.63 28.38 -0.20
C MET A 29 -11.23 27.75 -0.27
N LYS A 30 -11.07 26.53 0.22
CA LYS A 30 -9.77 25.83 0.27
C LYS A 30 -9.44 25.07 -1.01
N PHE A 31 -10.41 24.40 -1.62
CA PHE A 31 -10.20 23.45 -2.71
C PHE A 31 -10.76 23.95 -4.06
N GLY A 32 -11.45 25.08 -4.08
CA GLY A 32 -12.18 25.57 -5.23
C GLY A 32 -13.59 25.00 -5.33
N ASN A 33 -14.24 25.19 -6.48
CA ASN A 33 -15.61 24.75 -6.72
C ASN A 33 -15.78 23.25 -6.47
N LEU A 34 -16.69 22.89 -5.56
CA LEU A 34 -17.01 21.50 -5.25
C LEU A 34 -18.31 21.10 -5.96
N ASP A 35 -18.24 20.16 -6.90
CA ASP A 35 -19.42 19.74 -7.67
C ASP A 35 -20.46 19.06 -6.77
N ALA A 36 -21.61 19.73 -6.61
CA ALA A 36 -22.73 19.25 -5.81
C ALA A 36 -23.28 17.88 -6.27
N HIS A 37 -23.19 17.55 -7.56
CA HIS A 37 -23.60 16.24 -8.06
C HIS A 37 -22.64 15.13 -7.61
N ILE A 38 -21.33 15.42 -7.58
CA ILE A 38 -20.33 14.46 -7.09
C ILE A 38 -20.52 14.22 -5.60
N ILE A 39 -20.75 15.29 -4.82
CA ILE A 39 -21.04 15.17 -3.39
C ILE A 39 -22.32 14.36 -3.17
N ALA A 40 -23.41 14.68 -3.87
CA ALA A 40 -24.69 13.97 -3.70
C ALA A 40 -24.56 12.48 -4.00
N ASN A 41 -23.92 12.12 -5.12
CA ASN A 41 -23.69 10.71 -5.46
C ASN A 41 -22.78 10.02 -4.43
N TRP A 42 -21.74 10.68 -3.94
CA TRP A 42 -20.86 10.11 -2.90
C TRP A 42 -21.60 9.89 -1.58
N MET A 43 -22.48 10.81 -1.20
CA MET A 43 -23.31 10.67 -0.01
C MET A 43 -24.22 9.44 -0.09
N VAL A 44 -24.83 9.19 -1.25
CA VAL A 44 -25.72 8.02 -1.46
C VAL A 44 -24.91 6.72 -1.60
N GLU A 45 -23.87 6.71 -2.43
CA GLU A 45 -23.15 5.48 -2.77
C GLU A 45 -22.20 5.01 -1.66
N VAL A 46 -21.77 5.91 -0.76
CA VAL A 46 -20.71 5.63 0.22
C VAL A 46 -21.13 5.97 1.64
N VAL A 47 -21.53 7.22 1.90
CA VAL A 47 -21.79 7.68 3.28
C VAL A 47 -23.04 7.00 3.86
N GLU A 48 -24.14 6.97 3.11
CA GLU A 48 -25.40 6.39 3.55
C GLU A 48 -25.27 4.91 3.98
N PRO A 49 -24.68 4.00 3.18
CA PRO A 49 -24.46 2.61 3.60
C PRO A 49 -23.65 2.46 4.90
N ILE A 50 -22.67 3.34 5.13
CA ILE A 50 -21.86 3.31 6.37
C ILE A 50 -22.72 3.73 7.56
N VAL A 51 -23.51 4.80 7.40
CA VAL A 51 -24.39 5.31 8.45
C VAL A 51 -25.49 4.30 8.77
N GLU A 52 -26.07 3.63 7.77
CA GLU A 52 -27.03 2.54 7.96
C GLU A 52 -26.46 1.41 8.83
N ALA A 53 -25.26 0.94 8.51
CA ALA A 53 -24.59 -0.13 9.27
C ALA A 53 -24.30 0.28 10.72
N ILE A 54 -24.02 1.56 10.97
CA ILE A 54 -23.77 2.11 12.30
C ILE A 54 -25.05 2.26 13.12
N VAL A 55 -26.12 2.75 12.50
CA VAL A 55 -27.42 2.88 13.16
C VAL A 55 -27.97 1.49 13.52
N ALA A 56 -27.74 0.48 12.68
CA ALA A 56 -28.12 -0.91 12.96
C ALA A 56 -27.48 -1.49 14.24
N LEU A 57 -26.41 -0.88 14.77
CA LEU A 57 -25.81 -1.25 16.06
C LEU A 57 -26.56 -0.67 17.28
N ASN A 58 -27.68 0.05 17.08
CA ASN A 58 -28.37 0.83 18.12
C ASN A 58 -27.45 1.86 18.80
N THR A 59 -26.61 2.50 17.99
CA THR A 59 -25.65 3.52 18.42
C THR A 59 -26.39 4.78 18.90
N ALA A 60 -25.89 5.41 19.96
CA ALA A 60 -26.44 6.67 20.48
C ALA A 60 -26.34 7.82 19.45
N SER A 61 -27.30 8.75 19.48
CA SER A 61 -27.40 9.83 18.50
C SER A 61 -26.15 10.71 18.42
N GLU A 62 -25.50 10.97 19.57
CA GLU A 62 -24.27 11.77 19.63
C GLU A 62 -23.13 11.11 18.87
N LYS A 63 -23.06 9.77 18.92
CA LYS A 63 -22.06 8.99 18.19
C LYS A 63 -22.36 8.91 16.70
N ILE A 64 -23.64 8.87 16.31
CA ILE A 64 -24.04 9.00 14.91
C ILE A 64 -23.58 10.36 14.37
N HIS A 65 -23.84 11.46 15.10
CA HIS A 65 -23.38 12.80 14.72
C HIS A 65 -21.86 12.87 14.54
N GLU A 66 -21.08 12.34 15.49
CA GLU A 66 -19.61 12.29 15.39
C GLU A 66 -19.13 11.58 14.12
N VAL A 67 -19.76 10.46 13.75
CA VAL A 67 -19.38 9.70 12.55
C VAL A 67 -19.80 10.42 11.27
N VAL A 68 -21.04 10.92 11.19
CA VAL A 68 -21.53 11.64 10.00
C VAL A 68 -20.67 12.88 9.75
N LYS A 69 -20.34 13.63 10.80
CA LYS A 69 -19.40 14.76 10.74
C LYS A 69 -18.05 14.34 10.14
N ALA A 70 -17.47 13.25 10.63
CA ALA A 70 -16.18 12.77 10.14
C ALA A 70 -16.27 12.34 8.67
N LEU A 71 -17.27 11.55 8.29
CA LEU A 71 -17.50 11.12 6.91
C LEU A 71 -17.69 12.31 5.98
N TYR A 72 -18.47 13.31 6.38
CA TYR A 72 -18.73 14.51 5.59
C TYR A 72 -17.46 15.33 5.36
N LEU A 73 -16.74 15.70 6.42
CA LEU A 73 -15.52 16.49 6.33
C LEU A 73 -14.43 15.79 5.51
N GLU A 74 -14.24 14.49 5.71
CA GLU A 74 -13.28 13.72 4.93
C GLU A 74 -13.73 13.53 3.47
N SER A 75 -15.04 13.45 3.20
CA SER A 75 -15.56 13.42 1.83
C SER A 75 -15.29 14.72 1.09
N LEU A 76 -15.49 15.88 1.73
CA LEU A 76 -15.17 17.18 1.14
C LEU A 76 -13.69 17.31 0.81
N LYS A 77 -12.79 16.85 1.69
CA LYS A 77 -11.34 16.83 1.41
C LYS A 77 -10.99 15.88 0.26
N LEU A 78 -11.61 14.70 0.23
CA LEU A 78 -11.35 13.69 -0.78
C LEU A 78 -11.83 14.14 -2.18
N ILE A 79 -13.00 14.78 -2.24
CA ILE A 79 -13.57 15.35 -3.47
C ILE A 79 -12.78 16.58 -3.90
N GLY A 80 -12.49 17.51 -2.97
CA GLY A 80 -11.75 18.74 -3.25
C GLY A 80 -10.31 18.52 -3.69
N SER A 81 -9.67 17.43 -3.24
CA SER A 81 -8.35 17.01 -3.74
C SER A 81 -8.40 16.30 -5.10
N GLY A 82 -9.59 16.04 -5.65
CA GLY A 82 -9.82 15.30 -6.88
C GLY A 82 -9.61 13.79 -6.77
N MET A 83 -9.32 13.26 -5.57
CA MET A 83 -9.05 11.84 -5.36
C MET A 83 -10.30 10.97 -5.53
N ALA A 84 -11.45 11.42 -5.05
CA ALA A 84 -12.74 10.73 -5.25
C ALA A 84 -13.20 10.70 -6.73
N ILE A 85 -12.58 11.53 -7.59
CA ILE A 85 -12.88 11.59 -9.02
C ILE A 85 -11.90 10.70 -9.78
N ARG A 86 -10.60 10.84 -9.51
CA ARG A 86 -9.55 10.10 -10.19
C ARG A 86 -9.54 8.60 -9.84
N TYR A 87 -9.80 8.29 -8.57
CA TYR A 87 -9.73 6.93 -8.01
C TYR A 87 -11.07 6.54 -7.37
N LYS A 88 -12.18 6.86 -8.07
CA LYS A 88 -13.54 6.75 -7.54
C LYS A 88 -13.81 5.37 -6.96
N ASP A 89 -13.55 4.33 -7.75
CA ASP A 89 -13.90 2.95 -7.40
C ASP A 89 -13.04 2.45 -6.24
N GLU A 90 -11.75 2.79 -6.21
CA GLU A 90 -10.83 2.41 -5.14
C GLU A 90 -11.21 3.00 -3.79
N TYR A 91 -11.49 4.31 -3.76
CA TYR A 91 -11.91 4.95 -2.52
C TYR A 91 -13.29 4.50 -2.07
N LYS A 92 -14.22 4.29 -3.01
CA LYS A 92 -15.55 3.75 -2.71
C LYS A 92 -15.43 2.37 -2.06
N GLU A 93 -14.74 1.43 -2.70
CA GLU A 93 -14.57 0.06 -2.17
C GLU A 93 -13.87 0.06 -0.80
N ALA A 94 -12.85 0.91 -0.61
CA ALA A 94 -12.15 1.03 0.65
C ALA A 94 -13.04 1.59 1.77
N TRP A 95 -13.81 2.65 1.50
CA TRP A 95 -14.71 3.23 2.50
C TRP A 95 -15.84 2.28 2.85
N LEU A 96 -16.37 1.52 1.89
CA LEU A 96 -17.39 0.51 2.12
C LEU A 96 -16.90 -0.68 2.97
N LEU A 97 -15.60 -0.81 3.24
CA LEU A 97 -15.11 -1.72 4.29
C LEU A 97 -15.67 -1.34 5.67
N MET A 98 -15.92 -0.05 5.93
CA MET A 98 -16.50 0.42 7.20
C MET A 98 -17.90 -0.15 7.47
N VAL A 99 -18.65 -0.50 6.42
CA VAL A 99 -19.94 -1.22 6.52
C VAL A 99 -19.75 -2.60 7.17
N GLN A 100 -18.60 -3.23 6.95
CA GLN A 100 -18.28 -4.57 7.48
C GLN A 100 -17.67 -4.54 8.89
N ILE A 101 -17.16 -3.38 9.32
CA ILE A 101 -16.57 -3.15 10.65
C ILE A 101 -17.19 -1.93 11.35
N PRO A 102 -18.53 -1.84 11.46
CA PRO A 102 -19.21 -0.62 11.90
C PRO A 102 -18.82 -0.23 13.34
N ASN A 103 -18.49 -1.20 14.20
CA ASN A 103 -17.99 -0.95 15.56
C ASN A 103 -16.71 -0.11 15.58
N LEU A 104 -15.80 -0.33 14.62
CA LEU A 104 -14.57 0.46 14.52
C LEU A 104 -14.85 1.85 13.95
N ALA A 105 -15.76 1.95 12.98
CA ALA A 105 -16.17 3.23 12.41
C ALA A 105 -16.84 4.14 13.46
N VAL A 106 -17.65 3.58 14.36
CA VAL A 106 -18.23 4.31 15.50
C VAL A 106 -17.16 4.80 16.48
N LYS A 107 -16.23 3.92 16.86
CA LYS A 107 -15.25 4.23 17.91
C LYS A 107 -14.12 5.13 17.41
N PHE A 108 -13.75 5.00 16.13
CA PHE A 108 -12.57 5.62 15.54
C PHE A 108 -12.81 6.09 14.09
N PRO A 109 -13.80 6.96 13.81
CA PRO A 109 -14.19 7.29 12.43
C PRO A 109 -13.04 7.91 11.63
N ILE A 110 -12.45 9.00 12.14
CA ILE A 110 -11.34 9.71 11.47
C ILE A 110 -10.13 8.79 11.31
N LYS A 111 -9.79 8.00 12.34
CA LYS A 111 -8.62 7.13 12.29
C LYS A 111 -8.79 6.00 11.29
N THR A 112 -10.00 5.44 11.18
CA THR A 112 -10.30 4.40 10.19
C THR A 112 -10.18 4.96 8.76
N ILE A 113 -10.75 6.13 8.50
CA ILE A 113 -10.64 6.81 7.19
C ILE A 113 -9.17 7.12 6.86
N SER A 114 -8.40 7.64 7.83
CA SER A 114 -6.97 7.91 7.65
C SER A 114 -6.18 6.65 7.32
N LEU A 115 -6.40 5.52 8.02
CA LEU A 115 -5.71 4.27 7.73
C LEU A 115 -6.05 3.73 6.33
N LEU A 116 -7.30 3.86 5.89
CA LEU A 116 -7.72 3.52 4.53
C LEU A 116 -6.96 4.38 3.50
N HIS A 117 -6.98 5.70 3.68
CA HIS A 117 -6.29 6.65 2.79
C HIS A 117 -4.77 6.39 2.73
N ASP A 118 -4.13 6.12 3.87
CA ASP A 118 -2.70 5.84 3.94
C ASP A 118 -2.33 4.61 3.10
N VAL A 119 -3.12 3.53 3.16
CA VAL A 119 -2.85 2.33 2.36
C VAL A 119 -3.12 2.58 0.88
N LEU A 120 -4.24 3.23 0.55
CA LEU A 120 -4.58 3.55 -0.84
C LEU A 120 -3.52 4.44 -1.49
N SER A 121 -3.04 5.48 -0.81
CA SER A 121 -2.00 6.36 -1.35
C SER A 121 -0.70 5.61 -1.65
N ASN A 122 -0.28 4.69 -0.77
CA ASN A 122 0.90 3.86 -1.00
C ASN A 122 0.71 2.86 -2.15
N LEU A 123 -0.46 2.22 -2.24
CA LEU A 123 -0.77 1.31 -3.35
C LEU A 123 -0.83 2.06 -4.67
N GLN A 124 -1.41 3.26 -4.73
CA GLN A 124 -1.45 4.04 -5.97
C GLN A 124 -0.06 4.43 -6.48
N VAL A 125 0.90 4.64 -5.58
CA VAL A 125 2.29 4.96 -5.97
C VAL A 125 3.04 3.72 -6.45
N HIS A 126 2.83 2.56 -5.83
CA HIS A 126 3.72 1.40 -6.00
C HIS A 126 3.09 0.17 -6.66
N ALA A 127 1.77 0.03 -6.62
CA ALA A 127 1.00 -1.10 -7.16
C ALA A 127 -0.48 -0.70 -7.43
N PRO A 128 -0.75 0.31 -8.27
CA PRO A 128 -2.08 0.90 -8.44
C PRO A 128 -3.13 -0.14 -8.86
N GLU A 129 -2.74 -1.11 -9.69
CA GLU A 129 -3.61 -2.18 -10.18
C GLU A 129 -4.05 -3.18 -9.09
N LYS A 130 -3.42 -3.14 -7.91
CA LYS A 130 -3.70 -4.03 -6.78
C LYS A 130 -4.61 -3.44 -5.73
N THR A 131 -5.01 -2.19 -5.87
CA THR A 131 -5.80 -1.47 -4.86
C THR A 131 -7.15 -2.12 -4.57
N ILE A 132 -7.87 -2.56 -5.61
CA ILE A 132 -9.14 -3.28 -5.46
C ILE A 132 -8.92 -4.71 -4.92
N GLU A 133 -7.83 -5.37 -5.30
CA GLU A 133 -7.45 -6.69 -4.74
C GLU A 133 -7.23 -6.58 -3.23
N TRP A 134 -6.57 -5.51 -2.77
CA TRP A 134 -6.36 -5.22 -1.36
C TRP A 134 -7.68 -5.08 -0.60
N CYS A 135 -8.64 -4.30 -1.12
CA CYS A 135 -9.96 -4.14 -0.49
C CYS A 135 -10.67 -5.50 -0.34
N LYS A 136 -10.62 -6.33 -1.39
CA LYS A 136 -11.20 -7.69 -1.37
C LYS A 136 -10.55 -8.58 -0.32
N LEU A 137 -9.22 -8.51 -0.17
CA LEU A 137 -8.49 -9.27 0.85
C LEU A 137 -8.87 -8.83 2.26
N VAL A 138 -8.91 -7.52 2.55
CA VAL A 138 -9.31 -7.00 3.86
C VAL A 138 -10.72 -7.45 4.22
N LYS A 139 -11.64 -7.43 3.24
CA LYS A 139 -13.03 -7.88 3.43
C LYS A 139 -13.15 -9.32 3.94
N ILE A 140 -12.24 -10.22 3.55
CA ILE A 140 -12.21 -11.62 4.02
C ILE A 140 -12.00 -11.70 5.54
N SER A 141 -11.26 -10.76 6.11
CA SER A 141 -10.90 -10.74 7.53
C SER A 141 -11.80 -9.85 8.39
N CYS A 142 -12.71 -9.07 7.80
CA CYS A 142 -13.50 -8.07 8.52
C CYS A 142 -14.27 -8.63 9.73
N THR A 143 -14.81 -9.86 9.64
CA THR A 143 -15.58 -10.47 10.73
C THR A 143 -14.76 -10.80 11.98
N GLU A 144 -13.44 -10.92 11.85
CA GLU A 144 -12.53 -11.25 12.96
C GLU A 144 -11.76 -10.03 13.48
N ILE A 145 -11.83 -8.90 12.79
CA ILE A 145 -11.20 -7.64 13.20
C ILE A 145 -12.00 -7.04 14.36
N LYS A 146 -11.39 -6.95 15.54
CA LYS A 146 -12.05 -6.46 16.77
C LYS A 146 -11.51 -5.11 17.23
N THR A 147 -10.25 -4.82 16.90
CA THR A 147 -9.57 -3.59 17.32
C THR A 147 -9.04 -2.81 16.12
N ILE A 148 -8.73 -1.53 16.36
CA ILE A 148 -8.11 -0.69 15.34
C ILE A 148 -6.69 -1.17 14.99
N GLU A 149 -5.98 -1.79 15.94
CA GLU A 149 -4.66 -2.38 15.67
C GLU A 149 -4.78 -3.66 14.85
N ASP A 150 -5.81 -4.49 15.05
CA ASP A 150 -6.11 -5.63 14.15
C ASP A 150 -6.30 -5.12 12.72
N PHE A 151 -7.14 -4.09 12.55
CA PHE A 151 -7.43 -3.51 11.24
C PHE A 151 -6.17 -2.99 10.54
N LYS A 152 -5.33 -2.24 11.27
CA LYS A 152 -4.06 -1.70 10.78
C LYS A 152 -3.07 -2.80 10.41
N THR A 153 -2.98 -3.86 11.22
CA THR A 153 -2.07 -4.99 10.97
C THR A 153 -2.53 -5.84 9.78
N VAL A 154 -3.83 -6.20 9.73
CA VAL A 154 -4.43 -6.93 8.61
C VAL A 154 -4.25 -6.14 7.31
N GLY A 155 -4.58 -4.84 7.32
CA GLY A 155 -4.42 -3.96 6.16
C GLY A 155 -2.98 -3.93 5.66
N ARG A 156 -2.00 -3.86 6.57
CA ARG A 156 -0.57 -3.87 6.23
C ARG A 156 -0.11 -5.20 5.63
N ILE A 157 -0.53 -6.33 6.19
CA ILE A 157 -0.17 -7.67 5.67
C ILE A 157 -0.74 -7.85 4.26
N TYR A 158 -1.99 -7.45 4.03
CA TYR A 158 -2.56 -7.52 2.68
C TYR A 158 -1.97 -6.50 1.73
N ALA A 159 -1.53 -5.33 2.20
CA ALA A 159 -0.83 -4.37 1.35
C ALA A 159 0.53 -4.91 0.90
N TRP A 160 1.24 -5.65 1.76
CA TRP A 160 2.42 -6.42 1.38
C TRP A 160 2.11 -7.47 0.32
N LYS A 161 1.04 -8.27 0.53
CA LYS A 161 0.56 -9.25 -0.47
C LYS A 161 0.19 -8.60 -1.82
N CYS A 162 -0.13 -7.31 -1.80
CA CYS A 162 -0.46 -6.48 -2.97
C CYS A 162 0.75 -5.72 -3.55
N GLY A 163 1.98 -6.04 -3.14
CA GLY A 163 3.20 -5.55 -3.79
C GLY A 163 4.01 -4.51 -3.01
N LEU A 164 3.57 -4.11 -1.81
CA LEU A 164 4.37 -3.25 -0.94
C LEU A 164 5.46 -4.05 -0.21
N ALA A 165 6.46 -4.54 -0.95
CA ALA A 165 7.52 -5.42 -0.46
C ALA A 165 8.28 -4.87 0.77
N HIS A 166 8.43 -3.54 0.85
CA HIS A 166 9.09 -2.86 1.97
C HIS A 166 8.41 -3.09 3.32
N LEU A 167 7.12 -3.49 3.33
CA LEU A 167 6.39 -3.79 4.55
C LEU A 167 6.82 -5.11 5.20
N ARG A 168 7.39 -6.06 4.44
CA ARG A 168 7.66 -7.44 4.88
C ARG A 168 8.41 -7.55 6.21
N ILE A 169 9.40 -6.68 6.40
CA ILE A 169 10.38 -6.75 7.50
C ILE A 169 9.73 -6.74 8.89
N ARG A 170 8.61 -6.03 9.04
CA ARG A 170 7.90 -5.92 10.33
C ARG A 170 6.75 -6.90 10.50
N LEU A 171 6.35 -7.62 9.44
CA LEU A 171 5.11 -8.39 9.46
C LEU A 171 5.17 -9.64 10.31
N LYS A 172 6.36 -10.19 10.57
CA LYS A 172 6.50 -11.31 11.49
C LYS A 172 5.97 -10.95 12.88
N ALA A 173 6.49 -9.85 13.44
CA ALA A 173 6.06 -9.36 14.75
C ALA A 173 4.59 -8.92 14.73
N ASP A 174 4.14 -8.27 13.65
CA ASP A 174 2.74 -7.86 13.51
C ASP A 174 1.79 -9.08 13.49
N PHE A 175 2.13 -10.15 12.74
CA PHE A 175 1.33 -11.36 12.59
C PHE A 175 1.28 -12.17 13.88
N ASP A 176 2.42 -12.32 14.57
CA ASP A 176 2.51 -13.03 15.85
C ASP A 176 1.64 -12.37 16.94
N GLY A 177 1.35 -11.07 16.82
CA GLY A 177 0.49 -10.33 17.75
C GLY A 177 -1.03 -10.47 17.49
N LEU A 178 -1.44 -11.08 16.37
CA LEU A 178 -2.85 -11.27 16.04
C LEU A 178 -3.47 -12.46 16.77
N SER A 179 -4.80 -12.47 16.89
CA SER A 179 -5.53 -13.67 17.35
C SER A 179 -5.35 -14.85 16.41
N GLU A 180 -5.43 -16.08 16.93
CA GLU A 180 -5.28 -17.31 16.12
C GLU A 180 -6.29 -17.38 14.96
N GLY A 181 -7.52 -16.91 15.16
CA GLY A 181 -8.52 -16.81 14.09
C GLY A 181 -8.03 -15.94 12.94
N LEU A 182 -7.58 -14.72 13.25
CA LEU A 182 -7.05 -13.79 12.25
C LEU A 182 -5.82 -14.36 11.55
N GLN A 183 -4.91 -14.99 12.29
CA GLN A 183 -3.73 -15.65 11.70
C GLN A 183 -4.15 -16.73 10.69
N HIS A 184 -5.11 -17.58 11.05
CA HIS A 184 -5.63 -18.62 10.18
C HIS A 184 -6.31 -18.05 8.93
N THR A 185 -7.16 -17.04 9.11
CA THR A 185 -7.86 -16.35 8.00
C THR A 185 -6.88 -15.72 7.03
N ILE A 186 -5.87 -15.01 7.53
CA ILE A 186 -4.83 -14.37 6.73
C ILE A 186 -3.98 -15.42 5.99
N ALA A 187 -3.51 -16.45 6.69
CA ALA A 187 -2.68 -17.50 6.09
C ALA A 187 -3.40 -18.18 4.93
N LYS A 188 -4.69 -18.47 5.09
CA LYS A 188 -5.55 -18.98 4.01
C LYS A 188 -5.67 -17.98 2.86
N ALA A 189 -5.93 -16.70 3.14
CA ALA A 189 -6.11 -15.66 2.12
C ALA A 189 -4.85 -15.42 1.28
N ILE A 190 -3.66 -15.52 1.87
CA ILE A 190 -2.37 -15.36 1.17
C ILE A 190 -1.79 -16.68 0.65
N ASN A 191 -2.55 -17.78 0.79
CA ASN A 191 -2.21 -19.12 0.35
C ASN A 191 -0.85 -19.62 0.91
N VAL A 192 -0.71 -19.56 2.24
CA VAL A 192 0.41 -20.13 2.98
C VAL A 192 -0.09 -21.06 4.09
N PRO A 193 0.69 -22.10 4.47
CA PRO A 193 0.33 -22.94 5.60
C PRO A 193 0.33 -22.14 6.89
N VAL A 194 -0.69 -22.34 7.74
CA VAL A 194 -0.85 -21.61 9.02
C VAL A 194 0.35 -21.80 9.95
N ASN A 195 0.98 -22.98 9.92
CA ASN A 195 2.15 -23.32 10.74
C ASN A 195 3.48 -22.82 10.17
N ALA A 196 3.46 -22.06 9.06
CA ALA A 196 4.66 -21.56 8.42
C ALA A 196 5.04 -20.17 8.97
N ASN A 197 5.31 -20.01 10.27
CA ASN A 197 5.77 -18.73 10.87
C ASN A 197 7.02 -18.12 10.18
N ARG A 198 7.62 -18.84 9.23
CA ARG A 198 8.76 -18.45 8.40
C ARG A 198 8.40 -17.86 7.03
N PHE A 199 7.11 -17.68 6.70
CA PHE A 199 6.74 -17.20 5.35
C PHE A 199 7.09 -15.72 5.12
N PHE A 200 7.22 -14.92 6.18
CA PHE A 200 7.77 -13.56 6.08
C PHE A 200 9.30 -13.53 6.00
N GLU A 201 9.97 -14.57 6.51
CA GLU A 201 11.45 -14.63 6.56
C GLU A 201 12.03 -14.84 5.15
N ASN A 202 11.34 -15.63 4.32
CA ASN A 202 11.79 -15.93 2.96
C ASN A 202 11.09 -14.98 1.97
N PRO A 203 11.81 -14.08 1.27
CA PRO A 203 11.20 -13.20 0.26
C PRO A 203 10.66 -13.97 -0.93
N TRP A 204 11.28 -15.10 -1.29
CA TRP A 204 10.96 -15.87 -2.48
C TRP A 204 10.47 -17.28 -2.14
N LYS A 205 9.55 -17.80 -2.95
CA LYS A 205 8.97 -19.17 -2.79
C LYS A 205 9.73 -20.26 -3.54
N ASN A 206 10.66 -19.88 -4.40
CA ASN A 206 11.33 -20.80 -5.32
C ASN A 206 12.60 -21.42 -4.72
N ASN A 207 12.92 -22.62 -5.19
CA ASN A 207 14.09 -23.39 -4.77
C ASN A 207 15.24 -23.33 -5.79
N LYS A 208 15.11 -22.50 -6.82
CA LYS A 208 16.08 -22.37 -7.92
C LYS A 208 16.19 -20.92 -8.33
N ALA A 209 17.34 -20.53 -8.88
CA ALA A 209 17.52 -19.21 -9.46
C ALA A 209 16.42 -18.93 -10.50
N LYS A 210 15.79 -17.75 -10.44
CA LYS A 210 14.73 -17.35 -11.37
C LYS A 210 14.77 -15.84 -11.57
N PHE A 211 14.57 -15.39 -12.81
CA PHE A 211 14.38 -13.98 -13.10
C PHE A 211 13.02 -13.50 -12.57
N GLU A 212 13.03 -12.46 -11.74
CA GLU A 212 11.82 -11.87 -11.13
C GLU A 212 11.44 -10.51 -11.74
N GLY A 213 12.15 -10.12 -12.80
CA GLY A 213 11.89 -8.92 -13.58
C GLY A 213 12.86 -7.78 -13.27
N VAL A 214 12.46 -6.59 -13.70
CA VAL A 214 13.23 -5.36 -13.53
C VAL A 214 12.53 -4.37 -12.61
N GLN A 215 13.29 -3.42 -12.07
CA GLN A 215 12.77 -2.24 -11.38
C GLN A 215 13.62 -1.00 -11.71
N GLY A 216 13.05 0.19 -11.65
CA GLY A 216 13.75 1.44 -11.95
C GLY A 216 13.25 2.11 -13.22
N GLY A 217 14.16 2.74 -13.96
CA GLY A 217 13.88 3.44 -15.20
C GLY A 217 14.39 4.88 -15.19
N PHE A 218 14.38 5.51 -16.37
CA PHE A 218 14.82 6.88 -16.54
C PHE A 218 13.81 7.89 -15.98
N LYS A 219 14.30 8.82 -15.16
CA LYS A 219 13.50 9.84 -14.47
C LYS A 219 12.76 10.78 -15.41
N GLY A 220 13.31 11.05 -16.60
CA GLY A 220 12.67 11.90 -17.61
C GLY A 220 11.39 11.31 -18.23
N MET A 221 11.08 10.06 -17.92
CA MET A 221 9.78 9.44 -18.25
C MET A 221 8.97 9.28 -16.95
N THR A 222 9.08 8.13 -16.30
CA THR A 222 8.37 7.79 -15.06
C THR A 222 9.25 6.98 -14.11
N GLY A 223 10.56 6.99 -14.33
CA GLY A 223 11.53 6.20 -13.58
C GLY A 223 12.16 6.95 -12.41
N PHE A 224 13.24 6.39 -11.87
CA PHE A 224 13.86 6.84 -10.64
C PHE A 224 15.20 7.55 -10.88
N PHE A 225 15.89 7.24 -11.97
CA PHE A 225 17.30 7.57 -12.13
C PHE A 225 17.55 8.52 -13.29
N GLU A 226 18.43 9.51 -13.09
CA GLU A 226 18.93 10.41 -14.14
C GLU A 226 20.14 9.81 -14.87
N GLU A 227 20.87 8.91 -14.21
CA GLU A 227 22.03 8.19 -14.72
C GLU A 227 21.91 6.68 -14.42
N PRO A 228 22.61 5.80 -15.15
CA PRO A 228 22.63 4.37 -14.85
C PRO A 228 22.99 4.09 -13.37
N PRO A 229 22.13 3.38 -12.63
CA PRO A 229 22.30 3.25 -11.18
C PRO A 229 23.41 2.28 -10.81
N LEU A 230 24.00 2.53 -9.63
CA LEU A 230 24.92 1.64 -8.95
C LEU A 230 24.26 1.03 -7.71
N LEU A 231 24.71 -0.16 -7.34
CA LEU A 231 24.20 -0.93 -6.21
C LEU A 231 25.26 -0.99 -5.11
N ALA A 232 24.81 -0.95 -3.85
CA ALA A 232 25.64 -1.32 -2.71
C ALA A 232 24.82 -2.07 -1.67
N GLN A 233 25.45 -3.03 -1.00
CA GLN A 233 24.88 -3.64 0.19
C GLN A 233 25.44 -2.96 1.44
N MET A 234 24.56 -2.48 2.31
CA MET A 234 24.93 -1.92 3.60
C MET A 234 24.06 -2.56 4.69
N GLY A 235 24.69 -3.38 5.53
CA GLY A 235 23.97 -4.27 6.44
C GLY A 235 23.06 -5.25 5.67
N GLU A 236 21.81 -5.33 6.10
CA GLU A 236 20.79 -6.23 5.52
C GLU A 236 20.07 -5.61 4.29
N TYR A 237 20.39 -4.38 3.92
CA TYR A 237 19.67 -3.64 2.88
C TYR A 237 20.51 -3.49 1.61
N ILE A 238 19.82 -3.54 0.49
CA ILE A 238 20.36 -3.21 -0.82
C ILE A 238 19.98 -1.77 -1.11
N PHE A 239 20.97 -0.92 -1.35
CA PHE A 239 20.78 0.45 -1.77
C PHE A 239 21.13 0.61 -3.24
N VAL A 240 20.44 1.55 -3.87
CA VAL A 240 20.59 1.90 -5.27
C VAL A 240 20.70 3.40 -5.36
N ALA A 241 21.70 3.88 -6.08
CA ALA A 241 21.84 5.31 -6.32
C ALA A 241 22.21 5.60 -7.77
N ASP A 242 21.69 6.71 -8.28
CA ASP A 242 22.39 7.45 -9.32
C ASP A 242 23.33 8.48 -8.65
N SER A 243 24.00 9.34 -9.41
CA SER A 243 24.91 10.34 -8.85
C SER A 243 24.26 11.39 -7.93
N LYS A 244 22.92 11.41 -7.79
CA LYS A 244 22.16 12.45 -7.06
C LYS A 244 21.16 11.92 -6.04
N SER A 245 20.57 10.76 -6.28
CA SER A 245 19.41 10.24 -5.56
C SER A 245 19.68 8.82 -5.08
N SER A 246 19.37 8.57 -3.81
CA SER A 246 19.55 7.27 -3.16
C SER A 246 18.21 6.63 -2.83
N TYR A 247 18.12 5.33 -3.03
CA TYR A 247 16.94 4.52 -2.76
C TYR A 247 17.32 3.22 -2.05
N ALA A 248 16.47 2.75 -1.16
CA ALA A 248 16.51 1.40 -0.63
C ALA A 248 15.63 0.50 -1.52
N LEU A 249 16.19 -0.61 -1.97
CA LEU A 249 15.50 -1.62 -2.77
C LEU A 249 14.90 -2.69 -1.86
N PHE A 250 13.58 -2.86 -1.97
CA PHE A 250 12.84 -3.94 -1.35
C PHE A 250 12.22 -4.81 -2.43
N ALA A 251 12.47 -6.12 -2.37
CA ALA A 251 11.90 -7.06 -3.33
C ALA A 251 11.54 -8.38 -2.67
N ASP A 252 10.42 -8.93 -3.10
CA ASP A 252 9.95 -10.26 -2.74
C ASP A 252 8.97 -10.78 -3.80
N GLN A 253 8.40 -11.96 -3.55
CA GLN A 253 7.45 -12.63 -4.44
C GLN A 253 6.20 -11.80 -4.82
N PHE A 254 5.89 -10.74 -4.07
CA PHE A 254 4.70 -9.92 -4.31
C PHE A 254 5.02 -8.59 -4.96
N GLY A 255 6.21 -8.03 -4.75
CA GLY A 255 6.54 -6.74 -5.34
C GLY A 255 8.02 -6.36 -5.33
N LYS A 256 8.29 -5.24 -5.99
CA LYS A 256 9.61 -4.61 -6.10
C LYS A 256 9.40 -3.11 -5.88
N VAL A 257 10.00 -2.54 -4.85
CA VAL A 257 9.78 -1.14 -4.46
C VAL A 257 11.12 -0.46 -4.19
N LEU A 258 11.25 0.78 -4.68
CA LEU A 258 12.32 1.70 -4.33
C LEU A 258 11.77 2.77 -3.38
N ILE A 259 12.34 2.87 -2.19
CA ILE A 259 11.97 3.87 -1.18
C ILE A 259 13.12 4.87 -1.06
N PRO A 260 12.87 6.19 -1.10
CA PRO A 260 13.92 7.20 -0.91
C PRO A 260 14.73 6.96 0.36
N ALA A 261 16.05 6.89 0.23
CA ALA A 261 16.98 6.61 1.32
C ALA A 261 17.68 7.91 1.75
N ASN A 262 16.93 8.81 2.39
CA ASN A 262 17.40 10.16 2.76
C ASN A 262 18.58 10.18 3.77
N THR A 263 18.94 9.02 4.35
CA THR A 263 20.01 8.88 5.34
C THR A 263 21.27 8.22 4.77
N VAL A 264 21.28 7.81 3.50
CA VAL A 264 22.43 7.15 2.86
C VAL A 264 22.82 7.95 1.62
N ASP A 265 24.05 8.45 1.59
CA ASP A 265 24.55 9.28 0.50
C ASP A 265 24.84 8.42 -0.74
N ALA A 266 24.57 8.99 -1.92
CA ALA A 266 24.90 8.36 -3.21
C ALA A 266 26.40 8.09 -3.35
N THR A 267 27.23 8.93 -2.73
CA THR A 267 28.69 8.77 -2.70
C THR A 267 29.14 7.55 -1.88
N ASP A 268 28.46 7.25 -0.77
CA ASP A 268 28.71 6.05 0.02
C ASP A 268 28.33 4.78 -0.77
N ILE A 269 27.20 4.82 -1.48
CA ILE A 269 26.75 3.72 -2.34
C ILE A 269 27.76 3.49 -3.47
N SER A 270 28.18 4.56 -4.15
CA SER A 270 29.17 4.49 -5.23
C SER A 270 30.50 3.90 -4.75
N SER A 271 30.96 4.29 -3.56
CA SER A 271 32.21 3.80 -2.98
C SER A 271 32.16 2.33 -2.56
N ASN A 272 30.97 1.81 -2.23
CA ASN A 272 30.74 0.42 -1.84
C ASN A 272 30.24 -0.47 -3.01
N SER A 273 30.08 0.11 -4.20
CA SER A 273 29.62 -0.60 -5.39
C SER A 273 30.67 -1.60 -5.87
N LYS A 274 30.21 -2.80 -6.24
CA LYS A 274 31.07 -3.89 -6.69
C LYS A 274 30.73 -4.28 -8.12
N ARG A 275 31.77 -4.54 -8.91
CA ARG A 275 31.67 -5.22 -10.20
C ARG A 275 32.05 -6.68 -10.05
N ILE A 276 31.53 -7.53 -10.93
CA ILE A 276 31.91 -8.93 -11.06
C ILE A 276 32.17 -9.25 -12.52
N THR A 277 32.93 -10.31 -12.75
CA THR A 277 33.29 -10.79 -14.09
C THR A 277 32.49 -12.02 -14.54
N SER A 278 31.80 -12.71 -13.62
CA SER A 278 30.96 -13.88 -13.93
C SER A 278 29.78 -14.03 -12.97
N LEU A 279 28.63 -14.41 -13.52
CA LEU A 279 27.40 -14.74 -12.79
C LEU A 279 27.21 -16.26 -12.61
N GLU A 280 28.11 -17.09 -13.12
CA GLU A 280 27.97 -18.55 -13.17
C GLU A 280 27.72 -19.17 -11.78
N LYS A 281 28.33 -18.59 -10.74
CA LYS A 281 28.12 -19.01 -9.34
C LYS A 281 26.64 -19.02 -8.93
N TRP A 282 25.84 -18.09 -9.44
CA TRP A 282 24.44 -17.90 -9.04
C TRP A 282 23.45 -18.39 -10.09
N LEU A 283 23.76 -18.20 -11.37
CA LEU A 283 22.83 -18.48 -12.47
C LEU A 283 23.19 -19.76 -13.25
N GLY A 284 24.36 -20.37 -12.99
CA GLY A 284 24.79 -21.57 -13.71
C GLY A 284 24.82 -21.33 -15.22
N ARG A 285 24.16 -22.19 -16.00
CA ARG A 285 24.15 -22.08 -17.48
C ARG A 285 23.39 -20.85 -18.00
N ASP A 286 22.44 -20.33 -17.23
CA ASP A 286 21.63 -19.18 -17.62
C ASP A 286 22.47 -17.88 -17.62
N SER A 287 23.67 -17.89 -17.00
CA SER A 287 24.59 -16.74 -17.08
C SER A 287 25.08 -16.47 -18.50
N ASN A 288 25.07 -17.46 -19.40
CA ASN A 288 25.58 -17.32 -20.76
C ASN A 288 24.67 -16.46 -21.66
N GLU A 289 23.44 -16.20 -21.23
CA GLU A 289 22.51 -15.30 -21.92
C GLU A 289 22.70 -13.83 -21.52
N ILE A 290 23.51 -13.56 -20.48
CA ILE A 290 23.78 -12.22 -19.97
C ILE A 290 25.20 -11.83 -20.35
N ASP A 291 25.34 -10.69 -21.03
CA ASP A 291 26.65 -10.09 -21.27
C ASP A 291 27.23 -9.55 -19.95
N THR A 292 28.07 -10.35 -19.30
CA THR A 292 28.68 -9.97 -18.02
C THR A 292 29.63 -8.79 -18.15
N ALA A 293 30.15 -8.49 -19.35
CA ALA A 293 30.97 -7.31 -19.59
C ALA A 293 30.16 -6.01 -19.50
N ALA A 294 28.85 -6.07 -19.74
CA ALA A 294 27.95 -4.93 -19.64
C ALA A 294 27.50 -4.62 -18.20
N ILE A 295 27.82 -5.47 -17.21
CA ILE A 295 27.40 -5.30 -15.82
C ILE A 295 28.21 -4.19 -15.16
N SER A 296 27.51 -3.15 -14.68
CA SER A 296 28.12 -1.99 -14.03
C SER A 296 28.21 -2.14 -12.51
N SER A 297 27.26 -2.85 -11.89
CA SER A 297 27.23 -3.10 -10.45
C SER A 297 26.44 -4.36 -10.11
N VAL A 298 26.78 -5.04 -9.02
CA VAL A 298 26.10 -6.23 -8.52
C VAL A 298 26.05 -6.28 -7.00
N VAL A 299 24.95 -6.80 -6.46
CA VAL A 299 24.79 -7.21 -5.08
C VAL A 299 24.15 -8.60 -5.05
N ALA A 300 24.70 -9.51 -4.26
CA ALA A 300 24.11 -10.81 -4.01
C ALA A 300 23.95 -11.03 -2.50
N THR A 301 22.72 -11.22 -2.05
CA THR A 301 22.38 -11.66 -0.70
C THR A 301 22.28 -13.19 -0.68
N ARG A 302 21.80 -13.75 0.44
CA ARG A 302 21.51 -15.18 0.55
C ARG A 302 20.47 -15.65 -0.48
N ASP A 303 19.46 -14.83 -0.75
CA ASP A 303 18.25 -15.22 -1.47
C ASP A 303 17.97 -14.36 -2.71
N THR A 304 18.76 -13.32 -2.95
CA THR A 304 18.49 -12.35 -4.01
C THR A 304 19.79 -11.95 -4.70
N LEU A 305 19.80 -12.01 -6.02
CA LEU A 305 20.83 -11.44 -6.87
C LEU A 305 20.26 -10.22 -7.57
N VAL A 306 20.99 -9.12 -7.53
CA VAL A 306 20.62 -7.84 -8.12
C VAL A 306 21.80 -7.31 -8.90
N PHE A 307 21.61 -6.91 -10.15
CA PHE A 307 22.65 -6.23 -10.92
C PHE A 307 22.10 -5.10 -11.79
N THR A 308 22.98 -4.20 -12.20
CA THR A 308 22.70 -3.10 -13.14
C THR A 308 23.67 -3.19 -14.32
N LEU A 309 23.33 -2.52 -15.43
CA LEU A 309 24.13 -2.49 -16.65
C LEU A 309 24.66 -1.07 -16.93
N GLU A 310 25.78 -0.94 -17.61
CA GLU A 310 26.45 0.36 -17.87
C GLU A 310 25.57 1.36 -18.62
N ASN A 311 24.70 0.90 -19.51
CA ASN A 311 23.82 1.75 -20.33
C ASN A 311 22.33 1.50 -20.04
N SER A 312 21.99 1.10 -18.82
CA SER A 312 20.60 0.83 -18.43
C SER A 312 20.23 1.57 -17.16
N TYR A 313 19.01 2.10 -17.14
CA TYR A 313 18.40 2.71 -15.95
C TYR A 313 17.64 1.69 -15.10
N PHE A 314 17.75 0.40 -15.43
CA PHE A 314 17.03 -0.67 -14.77
C PHE A 314 17.94 -1.51 -13.89
N ILE A 315 17.33 -1.96 -12.80
CA ILE A 315 17.85 -2.94 -11.86
C ILE A 315 17.24 -4.28 -12.27
N TYR A 316 18.07 -5.31 -12.41
CA TYR A 316 17.65 -6.66 -12.78
C TYR A 316 17.68 -7.54 -11.54
N LEU A 317 16.56 -8.22 -11.26
CA LEU A 317 16.38 -9.00 -10.04
C LEU A 317 16.22 -10.48 -10.36
N TYR A 318 16.98 -11.29 -9.65
CA TYR A 318 16.85 -12.73 -9.60
C TYR A 318 16.62 -13.17 -8.16
N SER A 319 15.63 -14.02 -7.96
CA SER A 319 15.52 -14.80 -6.74
C SER A 319 16.50 -15.97 -6.81
N LEU A 320 17.18 -16.27 -5.71
CA LEU A 320 18.11 -17.38 -5.57
C LEU A 320 17.43 -18.48 -4.75
N GLY A 321 17.55 -19.72 -5.21
CA GLY A 321 17.16 -20.85 -4.38
C GLY A 321 18.06 -20.91 -3.15
N ASN A 322 17.48 -21.19 -1.97
CA ASN A 322 18.26 -21.53 -0.78
C ASN A 322 19.24 -22.66 -1.17
N ALA A 323 20.53 -22.34 -1.27
CA ALA A 323 21.59 -23.34 -1.33
C ALA A 323 21.70 -24.07 0.02
#